data_AF-A0A2M6GIR5-F1
#
_entry.id   AF-A0A2M6GIR5-F1
#
_cell.length_a   1.000
_cell.length_b   1.000
_cell.length_c   1.000
_cell.angle_alpha   90.00
_cell.angle_beta   90.00
_cell.angle_gamma   90.00
#
_symmetry.space_group_name_H-M   'P 1'
#
loop_
_entity.id
_entity.type
_entity.pdbx_description
1 polymer ?
#
loop_
_entity_poly.entity_id
_entity_poly.type
_entity_poly.pdbx_seq_one_letter_code
_entity_poly.pdbx_strand_id
1 'polypeptide(L)'
;MKKYISLLLAGYLVLNGCSQSSEIETNESSEQNSAAQTEAANPDEVIITAEQAKNLGIILGSPTEQTMGTTLQLSGEVDVPPAGLVSISVPYGGFLRQTDLMPGVHIRKGQVLAVLEHPDYIQIQQDYLDTKTKITLAQQEYARQKELVDEKVAALKNLQQVQAELQLLKNSQAALRQKLLLLNIN
;
A
#
# COMPACT_ATOMS: atom_id res chain seq x y z
N MET A 1 8.73 -4.36 -19.52
CA MET A 1 10.17 -4.35 -19.24
C MET A 1 10.76 -5.76 -19.33
N LYS A 2 10.72 -6.39 -20.51
CA LYS A 2 11.15 -7.79 -20.75
C LYS A 2 11.91 -7.97 -22.08
N LYS A 3 12.39 -6.87 -22.68
CA LYS A 3 13.10 -6.85 -23.97
C LYS A 3 14.56 -6.38 -23.90
N TYR A 4 15.06 -5.96 -22.74
CA TYR A 4 16.45 -5.48 -22.57
C TYR A 4 17.40 -6.53 -21.95
N ILE A 5 16.89 -7.68 -21.53
CA ILE A 5 17.69 -8.76 -20.93
C ILE A 5 18.39 -9.66 -21.96
N SER A 6 17.97 -9.60 -23.23
CA SER A 6 18.58 -10.36 -24.33
C SER A 6 19.87 -9.72 -24.89
N LEU A 7 20.18 -8.47 -24.51
CA LEU A 7 21.28 -7.69 -25.08
C LEU A 7 22.54 -7.65 -24.20
N LEU A 8 22.55 -8.34 -23.05
CA LEU A 8 23.70 -8.38 -22.13
C LEU A 8 24.50 -9.70 -22.15
N LEU A 9 24.16 -10.66 -23.02
CA LEU A 9 24.79 -11.99 -23.05
C LEU A 9 25.80 -12.20 -24.20
N ALA A 10 26.18 -11.14 -24.93
CA ALA A 10 27.11 -11.24 -26.07
C ALA A 10 28.53 -10.66 -25.80
N GLY A 11 28.85 -10.34 -24.55
CA GLY A 11 30.04 -9.55 -24.20
C GLY A 11 31.13 -10.25 -23.40
N TYR A 12 31.02 -11.55 -23.11
CA TYR A 12 32.01 -12.23 -22.26
C TYR A 12 32.53 -13.51 -22.93
N LEU A 13 33.35 -13.32 -23.96
CA LEU A 13 34.19 -14.37 -24.50
C LEU A 13 35.60 -13.81 -24.72
N VAL A 14 36.58 -14.59 -24.27
CA VAL A 14 38.03 -14.50 -24.50
C VAL A 14 38.81 -13.66 -23.48
N LEU A 15 39.62 -14.31 -22.62
CA LEU A 15 41.10 -14.37 -22.74
C LEU A 15 41.74 -15.16 -21.58
N ASN A 16 42.63 -16.10 -21.95
CA ASN A 16 43.80 -16.68 -21.23
C ASN A 16 43.55 -17.57 -19.99
N GLY A 17 44.27 -18.68 -19.77
CA GLY A 17 45.44 -19.26 -20.44
C GLY A 17 46.25 -20.14 -19.46
N CYS A 18 46.89 -21.20 -20.00
CA CYS A 18 47.96 -22.07 -19.42
C CYS A 18 47.60 -22.96 -18.21
N SER A 19 47.59 -24.30 -18.31
CA SER A 19 48.68 -25.29 -18.58
C SER A 19 49.41 -25.73 -17.31
N GLN A 20 49.34 -27.03 -16.96
CA GLN A 20 50.49 -27.95 -16.90
C GLN A 20 50.05 -29.28 -16.22
N SER A 21 50.15 -30.35 -17.00
CA SER A 21 50.11 -31.76 -16.64
C SER A 21 51.50 -32.26 -16.19
N SER A 22 51.57 -33.29 -15.34
CA SER A 22 52.47 -34.47 -15.40
C SER A 22 52.72 -35.08 -14.00
N GLU A 23 52.28 -36.32 -13.73
CA GLU A 23 53.12 -37.56 -13.55
C GLU A 23 53.72 -37.63 -12.13
N ILE A 24 53.52 -38.61 -11.22
CA ILE A 24 53.43 -40.09 -11.24
C ILE A 24 54.50 -40.80 -12.08
N GLU A 25 55.62 -41.12 -11.43
CA GLU A 25 56.42 -42.34 -11.65
C GLU A 25 56.90 -42.83 -10.26
N THR A 26 56.50 -44.01 -9.76
CA THR A 26 57.11 -45.36 -9.94
C THR A 26 58.63 -45.42 -9.72
N ASN A 27 59.06 -46.03 -8.61
CA ASN A 27 59.78 -47.33 -8.55
C ASN A 27 60.26 -47.54 -7.10
N GLU A 28 59.76 -48.55 -6.40
CA GLU A 28 60.23 -49.95 -6.35
C GLU A 28 61.12 -50.23 -5.14
N SER A 29 60.60 -51.16 -4.32
CA SER A 29 61.29 -52.25 -3.61
C SER A 29 62.53 -51.94 -2.75
N SER A 30 62.37 -52.13 -1.44
CA SER A 30 62.94 -53.30 -0.74
C SER A 30 62.98 -53.06 0.78
N GLU A 31 62.14 -53.83 1.45
CA GLU A 31 62.27 -54.40 2.80
C GLU A 31 63.52 -54.02 3.64
N GLN A 32 63.29 -53.45 4.82
CA GLN A 32 63.67 -54.09 6.08
C GLN A 32 63.13 -53.32 7.31
N ASN A 33 62.06 -53.88 7.87
CA ASN A 33 61.79 -54.06 9.30
C ASN A 33 62.59 -53.20 10.30
N SER A 34 61.98 -52.16 10.86
CA SER A 34 62.17 -51.86 12.28
C SER A 34 61.13 -50.90 12.83
N ALA A 35 60.62 -51.30 14.00
CA ALA A 35 60.17 -50.46 15.09
C ALA A 35 58.93 -49.58 14.85
N ALA A 36 57.86 -50.03 15.50
CA ALA A 36 56.79 -49.22 16.05
C ALA A 36 57.20 -47.76 16.33
N GLN A 37 56.58 -46.86 15.58
CA GLN A 37 56.42 -45.47 16.00
C GLN A 37 54.94 -45.15 15.94
N THR A 38 54.36 -45.07 17.13
CA THR A 38 53.07 -44.45 17.41
C THR A 38 53.19 -42.99 16.99
N GLU A 39 52.83 -42.69 15.76
CA GLU A 39 52.66 -41.31 15.33
C GLU A 39 51.33 -40.82 15.89
N ALA A 40 51.41 -39.72 16.63
CA ALA A 40 50.33 -39.22 17.47
C ALA A 40 49.03 -39.08 16.68
N ALA A 41 48.06 -39.92 17.01
CA ALA A 41 46.69 -39.76 16.56
C ALA A 41 46.20 -38.39 17.06
N ASN A 42 45.81 -37.52 16.13
CA ASN A 42 44.88 -36.46 16.49
C ASN A 42 43.68 -37.11 17.19
N PRO A 43 43.14 -36.53 18.27
CA PRO A 43 42.07 -37.15 19.05
C PRO A 43 40.78 -37.45 18.24
N ASP A 44 40.66 -36.91 17.02
CA ASP A 44 39.52 -37.09 16.12
C ASP A 44 39.78 -38.06 14.94
N GLU A 45 40.95 -38.70 14.87
CA GLU A 45 41.28 -39.66 13.80
C GLU A 45 41.59 -41.06 14.35
N VAL A 46 40.99 -42.07 13.72
CA VAL A 46 41.20 -43.48 14.07
C VAL A 46 41.87 -44.18 12.90
N ILE A 47 43.09 -44.66 13.13
CA ILE A 47 43.90 -45.39 12.14
C ILE A 47 43.68 -46.89 12.35
N ILE A 48 43.19 -47.58 11.31
CA ILE A 48 42.88 -49.02 11.33
C ILE A 48 43.69 -49.73 10.24
N THR A 49 44.21 -50.92 10.54
CA THR A 49 44.96 -51.74 9.55
C THR A 49 44.04 -52.50 8.60
N ALA A 50 44.52 -52.87 7.41
CA ALA A 50 43.70 -53.50 6.37
C ALA A 50 43.07 -54.84 6.81
N GLU A 51 43.76 -55.61 7.67
CA GLU A 51 43.24 -56.86 8.23
C GLU A 51 42.13 -56.62 9.26
N GLN A 52 42.28 -55.56 10.08
CA GLN A 52 41.25 -55.15 11.03
C GLN A 52 40.00 -54.65 10.30
N ALA A 53 40.15 -53.85 9.24
CA ALA A 53 39.02 -53.39 8.43
C ALA A 53 38.26 -54.54 7.77
N LYS A 54 38.96 -55.58 7.31
CA LYS A 54 38.36 -56.77 6.69
C LYS A 54 37.65 -57.67 7.71
N ASN A 55 38.23 -57.87 8.89
CA ASN A 55 37.59 -58.64 9.98
C ASN A 55 36.37 -57.93 10.57
N LEU A 56 36.39 -56.59 10.56
CA LEU A 56 35.29 -55.75 11.02
C LEU A 56 34.21 -55.49 9.94
N GLY A 57 34.43 -55.96 8.70
CA GLY A 57 33.47 -55.85 7.61
C GLY A 57 33.21 -54.41 7.14
N ILE A 58 34.21 -53.53 7.23
CA ILE A 58 34.06 -52.11 6.86
C ILE A 58 33.98 -51.99 5.33
N ILE A 59 32.87 -51.43 4.84
CA ILE A 59 32.63 -51.19 3.41
C ILE A 59 32.63 -49.68 3.17
N LEU A 60 33.46 -49.21 2.26
CA LEU A 60 33.48 -47.80 1.85
C LEU A 60 32.44 -47.58 0.74
N GLY A 61 31.53 -46.63 0.96
CA GLY A 61 30.62 -46.11 -0.05
C GLY A 61 30.98 -44.66 -0.38
N SER A 62 30.96 -44.29 -1.66
CA SER A 62 31.12 -42.90 -2.08
C SER A 62 29.80 -42.12 -1.87
N PRO A 63 29.85 -40.84 -1.50
CA PRO A 63 28.65 -40.03 -1.38
C PRO A 63 27.97 -39.91 -2.76
N THR A 64 26.68 -40.24 -2.82
CA THR A 64 25.86 -40.10 -4.02
C THR A 64 24.76 -39.07 -3.79
N GLU A 65 24.64 -38.09 -4.67
CA GLU A 65 23.52 -37.14 -4.63
C GLU A 65 22.23 -37.87 -4.99
N GLN A 66 21.23 -37.78 -4.11
CA GLN A 66 19.89 -38.31 -4.34
C GLN A 66 18.87 -37.18 -4.25
N THR A 67 17.97 -37.11 -5.24
CA THR A 67 16.88 -36.15 -5.21
C THR A 67 15.84 -36.61 -4.19
N MET A 68 15.86 -36.02 -3.00
CA MET A 68 14.84 -36.25 -1.97
C MET A 68 13.74 -35.19 -2.11
N GLY A 69 12.53 -35.63 -2.45
CA GLY A 69 11.35 -34.77 -2.46
C GLY A 69 10.79 -34.60 -1.05
N THR A 70 11.26 -33.61 -0.31
CA THR A 70 10.64 -33.25 0.97
C THR A 70 9.51 -32.25 0.73
N THR A 71 8.26 -32.68 0.89
CA THR A 71 7.10 -31.79 0.80
C THR A 71 6.94 -31.05 2.13
N LEU A 72 7.19 -29.73 2.13
CA LEU A 72 6.93 -28.87 3.27
C LEU A 72 5.49 -28.33 3.18
N GLN A 73 4.63 -28.72 4.13
CA GLN A 73 3.28 -28.16 4.22
C GLN A 73 3.31 -26.86 5.00
N LEU A 74 2.83 -25.78 4.38
CA LEU A 74 2.74 -24.45 4.99
C LEU A 74 1.29 -23.99 4.95
N SER A 75 0.81 -23.43 6.06
CA SER A 75 -0.46 -22.70 6.09
C SER A 75 -0.22 -21.28 5.59
N GLY A 76 -1.08 -20.80 4.71
CA GLY A 76 -1.07 -19.42 4.24
C GLY A 76 -2.48 -18.85 4.25
N GLU A 77 -2.57 -17.54 4.37
CA GLU A 77 -3.83 -16.80 4.28
C GLU A 77 -3.82 -15.94 3.01
N VAL A 78 -4.98 -15.81 2.38
CA VAL A 78 -5.17 -14.95 1.21
C VAL A 78 -5.69 -13.62 1.72
N ASP A 79 -4.85 -12.59 1.63
CA ASP A 79 -5.26 -11.22 1.95
C ASP A 79 -5.50 -10.41 0.66
N VAL A 80 -6.47 -9.52 0.71
CA VAL A 80 -6.79 -8.63 -0.40
C VAL A 80 -5.87 -7.41 -0.32
N PRO A 81 -5.13 -7.04 -1.39
CA PRO A 81 -4.31 -5.84 -1.37
C PRO A 81 -5.15 -4.61 -0.98
N PRO A 82 -4.63 -3.71 -0.12
CA PRO A 82 -5.41 -2.58 0.42
C PRO A 82 -5.93 -1.63 -0.66
N ALA A 83 -5.31 -1.61 -1.85
CA ALA A 83 -5.78 -0.84 -2.99
C ALA A 83 -7.18 -1.26 -3.53
N GLY A 84 -7.65 -2.46 -3.19
CA GLY A 84 -8.97 -2.97 -3.59
C GLY A 84 -10.10 -2.72 -2.60
N LEU A 85 -9.79 -2.20 -1.41
CA LEU A 85 -10.76 -1.95 -0.33
C LEU A 85 -11.09 -0.46 -0.26
N VAL A 86 -12.36 -0.11 -0.40
CA VAL A 86 -12.84 1.27 -0.24
C VAL A 86 -13.90 1.30 0.86
N SER A 87 -13.66 2.10 1.88
CA SER A 87 -14.67 2.41 2.91
C SER A 87 -15.38 3.70 2.54
N ILE A 88 -16.71 3.65 2.45
CA ILE A 88 -17.54 4.80 2.08
C ILE A 88 -18.24 5.28 3.35
N SER A 89 -17.96 6.51 3.73
CA SER A 89 -18.62 7.20 4.84
C SER A 89 -19.28 8.48 4.33
N VAL A 90 -20.38 8.87 4.98
CA VAL A 90 -21.13 10.07 4.60
C VAL A 90 -20.83 11.15 5.64
N PRO A 91 -20.39 12.35 5.23
CA PRO A 91 -19.98 13.41 6.14
C PRO A 91 -21.13 13.94 7.00
N TYR A 92 -22.35 13.88 6.47
CA TYR A 92 -23.57 14.19 7.19
C TYR A 92 -24.39 12.90 7.33
N GLY A 93 -24.79 12.59 8.56
CA GLY A 93 -25.55 11.39 8.87
C GLY A 93 -26.90 11.34 8.16
N GLY A 94 -27.58 10.20 8.26
CA GLY A 94 -28.83 9.96 7.55
C GLY A 94 -29.42 8.62 7.93
N PHE A 95 -30.73 8.50 7.74
CA PHE A 95 -31.40 7.21 7.74
C PHE A 95 -31.27 6.58 6.37
N LEU A 96 -31.02 5.27 6.33
CA LEU A 96 -30.99 4.49 5.10
C LEU A 96 -32.42 4.30 4.60
N ARG A 97 -32.78 5.00 3.52
CA ARG A 97 -34.10 4.88 2.89
C ARG A 97 -34.17 3.63 2.01
N GLN A 98 -33.12 3.39 1.22
CA GLN A 98 -33.06 2.27 0.29
C GLN A 98 -31.63 1.78 0.12
N THR A 99 -31.47 0.46 0.03
CA THR A 99 -30.25 -0.21 -0.40
C THR A 99 -30.64 -1.41 -1.25
N ASP A 100 -29.99 -1.56 -2.40
CA ASP A 100 -30.18 -2.72 -3.29
C ASP A 100 -29.00 -3.70 -3.18
N LEU A 101 -28.12 -3.49 -2.19
CA LEU A 101 -26.87 -4.23 -2.05
C LEU A 101 -26.99 -5.38 -1.05
N MET A 102 -26.50 -6.53 -1.49
CA MET A 102 -26.25 -7.71 -0.66
C MET A 102 -24.78 -8.09 -0.73
N PRO A 103 -24.22 -8.73 0.32
CA PRO A 103 -22.85 -9.24 0.25
C PRO A 103 -22.65 -10.17 -0.95
N GLY A 104 -21.57 -9.95 -1.71
CA GLY A 104 -21.24 -10.72 -2.92
C GLY A 104 -21.80 -10.17 -4.23
N VAL A 105 -22.60 -9.10 -4.20
CA VAL A 105 -23.08 -8.43 -5.43
C VAL A 105 -21.94 -7.68 -6.10
N HIS A 106 -21.79 -7.89 -7.41
CA HIS A 106 -20.81 -7.15 -8.22
C HIS A 106 -21.29 -5.71 -8.47
N ILE A 107 -20.48 -4.72 -8.11
CA ILE A 107 -20.78 -3.29 -8.30
C ILE A 107 -19.91 -2.69 -9.40
N ARG A 108 -20.43 -1.65 -10.07
CA ARG A 108 -19.68 -0.87 -11.07
C ARG A 108 -19.43 0.55 -10.58
N LYS A 109 -18.37 1.19 -11.09
CA LYS A 109 -18.09 2.60 -10.79
C LYS A 109 -19.28 3.48 -11.18
N GLY A 110 -19.75 4.31 -10.25
CA GLY A 110 -20.90 5.21 -10.44
C GLY A 110 -22.26 4.60 -10.13
N GLN A 111 -22.34 3.33 -9.71
CA GLN A 111 -23.58 2.72 -9.25
C GLN A 111 -24.01 3.31 -7.89
N VAL A 112 -25.30 3.60 -7.75
CA VAL A 112 -25.90 4.02 -6.48
C VAL A 112 -25.89 2.82 -5.52
N LEU A 113 -25.26 2.99 -4.36
CA LEU A 113 -25.15 1.94 -3.34
C LEU A 113 -26.28 2.02 -2.33
N ALA A 114 -26.62 3.24 -1.91
CA ALA A 114 -27.60 3.54 -0.90
C ALA A 114 -28.21 4.93 -1.14
N VAL A 115 -29.46 5.10 -0.76
CA VAL A 115 -30.13 6.40 -0.69
C VAL A 115 -30.35 6.75 0.78
N LEU A 116 -29.84 7.91 1.19
CA LEU A 116 -29.93 8.41 2.55
C LEU A 116 -30.89 9.59 2.63
N GLU A 117 -31.63 9.66 3.74
CA GLU A 117 -32.51 10.79 4.05
C GLU A 117 -32.20 11.35 5.44
N HIS A 118 -32.21 12.68 5.57
CA HIS A 118 -32.05 13.33 6.86
C HIS A 118 -32.89 14.63 6.89
N PRO A 119 -33.64 14.92 7.97
CA PRO A 119 -34.42 16.16 8.08
C PRO A 119 -33.56 17.42 7.96
N ASP A 120 -32.33 17.40 8.48
CA ASP A 120 -31.40 18.55 8.39
C ASP A 120 -31.08 18.99 6.95
N TYR A 121 -31.19 18.10 5.96
CA TYR A 121 -30.99 18.48 4.57
C TYR A 121 -32.04 19.47 4.09
N ILE A 122 -33.27 19.32 4.58
CA ILE A 122 -34.38 20.23 4.31
C ILE A 122 -34.15 21.55 5.04
N GLN A 123 -33.70 21.50 6.30
CA GLN A 123 -33.43 22.70 7.08
C GLN A 123 -32.35 23.58 6.44
N ILE A 124 -31.24 23.00 5.98
CA ILE A 124 -30.18 23.77 5.33
C ILE A 124 -30.67 24.43 4.04
N GLN A 125 -31.50 23.73 3.25
CA GLN A 125 -32.11 24.28 2.03
C GLN A 125 -33.06 25.43 2.37
N GLN A 126 -33.92 25.25 3.37
CA GLN A 126 -34.81 26.31 3.85
C GLN A 126 -34.03 27.54 4.30
N ASP A 127 -33.04 27.35 5.18
CA ASP A 127 -32.21 28.45 5.70
C ASP A 127 -31.48 29.19 4.57
N TYR A 128 -31.03 28.47 3.54
CA TYR A 128 -30.39 29.07 2.36
C TYR A 128 -31.36 29.94 1.55
N LEU A 129 -32.57 29.44 1.29
CA LEU A 129 -33.61 30.18 0.57
C LEU A 129 -34.11 31.39 1.36
N ASP A 130 -34.28 31.25 2.67
CA ASP A 130 -34.67 32.34 3.56
C ASP A 130 -33.59 33.42 3.61
N THR A 131 -32.32 33.02 3.73
CA THR A 131 -31.18 33.95 3.73
C THR A 131 -31.07 34.68 2.39
N LYS A 132 -31.28 33.98 1.27
CA LYS A 132 -31.30 34.59 -0.07
C LYS A 132 -32.39 35.67 -0.18
N THR A 133 -33.58 35.41 0.36
CA THR A 133 -34.68 36.38 0.39
C THR A 133 -34.33 37.60 1.26
N LYS A 134 -33.75 37.37 2.45
CA LYS A 134 -33.27 38.44 3.34
C LYS A 134 -32.18 39.30 2.69
N ILE A 135 -31.26 38.70 1.92
CA ILE A 135 -30.23 39.44 1.17
C ILE A 135 -30.87 40.39 0.17
N THR A 136 -31.90 39.95 -0.57
CA THR A 136 -32.60 40.82 -1.54
C THR A 136 -33.21 42.03 -0.84
N LEU A 137 -33.87 41.83 0.31
CA LEU A 137 -34.42 42.92 1.11
C LEU A 137 -33.32 43.87 1.63
N ALA A 138 -32.24 43.32 2.19
CA ALA A 138 -31.12 44.11 2.71
C ALA A 138 -30.39 44.89 1.61
N GLN A 139 -30.33 44.36 0.38
CA GLN A 139 -29.79 45.08 -0.78
C GLN A 139 -30.62 46.29 -1.16
N GLN A 140 -31.95 46.16 -1.14
CA GLN A 140 -32.86 47.28 -1.41
C GLN A 140 -32.75 48.35 -0.32
N GLU A 141 -32.67 47.94 0.95
CA GLU A 141 -32.50 48.88 2.05
C GLU A 141 -31.13 49.58 1.99
N TYR A 142 -30.06 48.85 1.66
CA TYR A 142 -28.73 49.46 1.46
C TYR A 142 -28.76 50.51 0.35
N ALA A 143 -29.41 50.22 -0.78
CA ALA A 143 -29.54 51.17 -1.88
C ALA A 143 -30.31 52.42 -1.46
N ARG A 144 -31.42 52.25 -0.73
CA ARG A 144 -32.23 53.36 -0.20
C ARG A 144 -31.46 54.23 0.79
N GLN A 145 -30.76 53.61 1.75
CA GLN A 145 -29.97 54.35 2.73
C GLN A 145 -28.79 55.07 2.10
N LYS A 146 -28.21 54.50 1.04
CA LYS A 146 -27.15 55.16 0.26
C LYS A 146 -27.68 56.44 -0.39
N GLU A 147 -28.82 56.38 -1.06
CA GLU A 147 -29.46 57.54 -1.69
C GLU A 147 -29.77 58.64 -0.66
N LEU A 148 -30.37 58.30 0.48
CA LEU A 148 -30.69 59.27 1.54
C LEU A 148 -29.45 59.91 2.17
N VAL A 149 -28.34 59.18 2.29
CA VAL A 149 -27.07 59.72 2.78
C VAL A 149 -26.44 60.64 1.74
N ASP A 150 -26.50 60.28 0.45
CA ASP A 150 -25.98 61.09 -0.65
C ASP A 150 -26.76 62.43 -0.76
N GLU A 151 -28.06 62.40 -0.47
CA GLU A 151 -28.91 63.60 -0.33
C GLU A 151 -28.72 64.35 1.01
N LYS A 152 -27.83 63.87 1.90
CA LYS A 152 -27.57 64.41 3.25
C LYS A 152 -28.78 64.42 4.19
N VAL A 153 -29.75 63.56 3.94
CA VAL A 153 -30.97 63.42 4.75
C VAL A 153 -30.79 62.39 5.88
N ALA A 154 -30.00 61.34 5.65
CA ALA A 154 -29.77 60.26 6.61
C ALA A 154 -28.38 60.30 7.27
N ALA A 155 -28.27 59.70 8.45
CA ALA A 155 -27.01 59.57 9.17
C ALA A 155 -26.11 58.48 8.58
N LEU A 156 -24.82 58.77 8.40
CA LEU A 156 -23.80 57.82 7.93
C LEU A 156 -23.74 56.52 8.74
N LYS A 157 -24.00 56.60 10.05
CA LYS A 157 -24.09 55.44 10.94
C LYS A 157 -25.11 54.40 10.46
N ASN A 158 -26.25 54.83 9.94
CA ASN A 158 -27.30 53.92 9.48
C ASN A 158 -26.86 53.16 8.23
N LEU A 159 -26.23 53.85 7.27
CA LEU A 159 -25.64 53.21 6.09
C LEU A 159 -24.59 52.16 6.47
N GLN A 160 -23.70 52.50 7.42
CA GLN A 160 -22.69 51.55 7.91
C GLN A 160 -23.34 50.32 8.57
N GLN A 161 -24.42 50.51 9.32
CA GLN A 161 -25.16 49.42 9.95
C GLN A 161 -25.81 48.50 8.91
N VAL A 162 -26.52 49.05 7.92
CA VAL A 162 -27.15 48.25 6.86
C VAL A 162 -26.10 47.56 5.98
N GLN A 163 -24.96 48.21 5.72
CA GLN A 163 -23.84 47.59 5.01
C GLN A 163 -23.28 46.38 5.77
N ALA A 164 -23.08 46.52 7.08
CA ALA A 164 -22.61 45.42 7.92
C ALA A 164 -23.62 44.26 7.94
N GLU A 165 -24.92 44.55 8.06
CA GLU A 165 -25.98 43.55 8.02
C GLU A 165 -26.03 42.78 6.69
N LEU A 166 -25.96 43.49 5.56
CA LEU A 166 -25.91 42.89 4.24
C LEU A 166 -24.69 41.96 4.10
N GLN A 167 -23.53 42.39 4.60
CA GLN A 167 -22.31 41.59 4.58
C GLN A 167 -22.42 40.33 5.47
N LEU A 168 -23.03 40.45 6.65
CA LEU A 168 -23.31 39.31 7.53
C LEU A 168 -24.22 38.27 6.84
N LEU A 169 -25.28 38.72 6.18
CA LEU A 169 -26.18 37.84 5.43
C LEU A 169 -25.47 37.14 4.27
N LYS A 170 -24.62 37.85 3.51
CA LYS A 170 -23.81 37.25 2.44
C LYS A 170 -22.85 36.18 2.98
N ASN A 171 -22.20 36.45 4.12
CA ASN A 171 -21.32 35.48 4.77
C ASN A 171 -22.10 34.23 5.20
N SER A 172 -23.29 34.41 5.79
CA SER A 172 -24.18 33.30 6.16
C SER A 172 -24.60 32.47 4.93
N GLN A 173 -24.99 33.14 3.83
CA GLN A 173 -25.33 32.46 2.58
C GLN A 173 -24.17 31.65 2.02
N ALA A 174 -22.94 32.20 2.04
CA ALA A 174 -21.75 31.49 1.59
C ALA A 174 -21.47 30.24 2.44
N ALA A 175 -21.63 30.34 3.76
CA ALA A 175 -21.50 29.21 4.67
C ALA A 175 -22.56 28.13 4.41
N LEU A 176 -23.83 28.51 4.24
CA LEU A 176 -24.92 27.58 3.92
C LEU A 176 -24.72 26.92 2.55
N ARG A 177 -24.27 27.68 1.55
CA ARG A 177 -23.92 27.14 0.22
C ARG A 177 -22.82 26.09 0.32
N GLN A 178 -21.78 26.34 1.11
CA GLN A 178 -20.70 25.37 1.29
C GLN A 178 -21.19 24.09 1.97
N LYS A 179 -22.10 24.20 2.95
CA LYS A 179 -22.75 23.03 3.57
C LYS A 179 -23.54 22.20 2.54
N LEU A 180 -24.29 22.84 1.65
CA LEU A 180 -25.03 22.15 0.58
C LEU A 180 -24.10 21.47 -0.43
N LEU A 181 -22.99 22.11 -0.80
CA LEU A 181 -21.99 21.53 -1.70
C LEU A 181 -21.32 20.27 -1.11
N LEU A 182 -21.09 20.23 0.20
CA LEU A 182 -20.59 19.02 0.87
C LEU A 182 -21.59 17.85 0.82
N LEU A 183 -22.89 18.16 0.74
CA LEU A 183 -23.97 17.19 0.54
C LEU A 183 -24.16 16.83 -0.95
N ASN A 184 -23.41 17.48 -1.84
CA ASN A 184 -23.58 17.37 -3.29
C ASN A 184 -25.02 17.72 -3.75
N ILE A 185 -25.70 18.58 -2.99
CA ILE A 185 -27.02 19.15 -3.31
C ILE A 185 -26.77 20.52 -3.96
N ASN A 186 -27.31 20.71 -5.17
CA ASN A 186 -27.03 21.87 -6.03
C ASN A 186 -28.19 22.87 -6.03
#